data_AF-A0A2N1PB45-F1
#
_entry.id   AF-A0A2N1PB45-F1
#
_cell.length_a   1.000
_cell.length_b   1.000
_cell.length_c   1.000
_cell.angle_alpha   90.00
_cell.angle_beta   90.00
_cell.angle_gamma   90.00
#
_symmetry.space_group_name_H-M   'P 1'
#
loop_
_entity.id
_entity.type
_entity.pdbx_description
1 polymer ?
#
loop_
_entity_poly.entity_id
_entity_poly.type
_entity_poly.pdbx_seq_one_letter_code
_entity_poly.pdbx_strand_id
1 'polypeptide(L)'
;MRIHKNNRNSLLVIVIFMALLVTLQADMALSRDKEAKGAGEIHYACPAGCSEWTIDVDVFGYSDWLWFHPDSTPSHEMLSGDWAAAIYYDGIETSPQATWLTDYWICPYYRTAETFEPVSGPTYTSGDQSAGTSTIRDRAMTQVEIQIDYELVCDGPVAMNIGSGLFVPSTDCIAYVTYTIKNTSATLPLTNVYFYQLLHGHPGDEYDPEVTGRYDPAFIPTYNQQNYHWDISMWAKSSFGNVEYIGFSVDSTLYPFNRYDVADFRDAGGNIWPATGLNKDVENRVLLNRNSLGPDCIAGAMEWSLGTISPLGQKEIKVMLSMSNSPGPRRLPSLTGYGLLVLIILLVLAAITVIVRKRRDVMTTV
;
A
#
# COMPACT_ATOMS: atom_id res chain seq x y z
N MET A 1 54.87 48.53 4.65
CA MET A 1 53.68 47.80 4.17
C MET A 1 54.10 46.38 3.80
N ARG A 2 54.03 45.43 4.73
CA ARG A 2 54.31 44.00 4.47
C ARG A 2 53.00 43.24 4.67
N ILE A 3 52.33 42.94 3.57
CA ILE A 3 51.11 42.13 3.56
C ILE A 3 51.54 40.66 3.71
N HIS A 4 50.98 39.99 4.71
CA HIS A 4 51.26 38.61 5.09
C HIS A 4 50.87 37.63 3.97
N LYS A 5 51.87 36.98 3.37
CA LYS A 5 51.71 35.76 2.55
C LYS A 5 51.49 34.57 3.49
N ASN A 6 50.25 34.28 3.90
CA ASN A 6 49.95 32.98 4.54
C ASN A 6 48.55 32.40 4.27
N ASN A 7 47.68 33.07 3.49
CA ASN A 7 46.29 32.62 3.29
C ASN A 7 46.08 31.58 2.17
N ARG A 8 47.08 31.30 1.33
CA ARG A 8 46.89 30.35 0.20
C ARG A 8 46.90 28.87 0.63
N ASN A 9 47.65 28.54 1.69
CA ASN A 9 47.74 27.16 2.15
C ASN A 9 46.47 26.73 2.91
N SER A 10 45.86 27.64 3.68
CA SER A 10 44.63 27.34 4.42
C SER A 10 43.43 27.10 3.49
N LEU A 11 43.29 27.88 2.41
CA LEU A 11 42.19 27.72 1.47
C LEU A 11 42.33 26.41 0.68
N LEU A 12 43.55 26.04 0.27
CA LEU A 12 43.81 24.79 -0.43
C LEU A 12 43.51 23.57 0.45
N VAL A 13 43.88 23.62 1.74
CA VAL A 13 43.57 22.55 2.70
C VAL A 13 42.06 22.40 2.90
N ILE A 14 41.31 23.50 3.01
CA ILE A 14 39.84 23.45 3.15
C ILE A 14 39.18 22.86 1.91
N VAL A 15 39.61 23.25 0.70
CA VAL A 15 39.06 22.72 -0.55
C VAL A 15 39.37 21.23 -0.70
N ILE A 16 40.59 20.79 -0.37
CA ILE A 16 40.95 19.37 -0.39
C ILE A 16 40.12 18.58 0.64
N PHE A 17 39.93 19.11 1.84
CA PHE A 17 39.16 18.43 2.89
C PHE A 17 37.67 18.32 2.53
N MET A 18 37.09 19.37 1.93
CA MET A 18 35.72 19.36 1.41
C MET A 18 35.57 18.36 0.26
N ALA A 19 36.51 18.34 -0.69
CA ALA A 19 36.50 17.37 -1.78
C ALA A 19 36.60 15.93 -1.26
N LEU A 20 37.48 15.69 -0.27
CA LEU A 20 37.61 14.37 0.37
C LEU A 20 36.31 13.94 1.07
N LEU A 21 35.64 14.87 1.77
CA LEU A 21 34.35 14.61 2.43
C LEU A 21 33.25 14.26 1.43
N VAL A 22 33.16 15.00 0.31
CA VAL A 22 32.20 14.72 -0.76
C VAL A 22 32.49 13.37 -1.42
N THR A 23 33.77 13.04 -1.64
CA THR A 23 34.16 11.75 -2.23
C THR A 23 33.89 10.59 -1.27
N LEU A 24 34.13 10.76 0.04
CA LEU A 24 33.79 9.78 1.08
C LEU A 24 32.28 9.58 1.21
N GLN A 25 31.47 10.65 1.10
CA GLN A 25 30.01 10.53 1.07
C GLN A 25 29.52 9.77 -0.17
N ALA A 26 30.13 10.01 -1.34
CA ALA A 26 29.79 9.30 -2.58
C ALA A 26 30.22 7.82 -2.56
N ASP A 27 31.43 7.50 -2.06
CA ASP A 27 31.90 6.12 -1.92
C ASP A 27 31.10 5.34 -0.87
N MET A 28 30.69 5.96 0.23
CA MET A 28 29.78 5.34 1.19
C MET A 28 28.38 5.11 0.59
N ALA A 29 27.89 6.01 -0.27
CA ALA A 29 26.63 5.79 -0.97
C ALA A 29 26.72 4.61 -1.96
N LEU A 30 27.81 4.54 -2.74
CA LEU A 30 28.06 3.47 -3.71
C LEU A 30 28.38 2.10 -3.07
N SER A 31 29.07 2.08 -1.92
CA SER A 31 29.33 0.82 -1.20
C SER A 31 28.06 0.29 -0.52
N ARG A 32 27.13 1.17 -0.14
CA ARG A 32 25.86 0.81 0.50
C ARG A 32 24.79 0.40 -0.48
N ASP A 33 24.83 0.90 -1.72
CA ASP A 33 24.02 0.38 -2.84
C ASP A 33 24.34 -1.10 -3.12
N LYS A 34 25.59 -1.52 -2.85
CA LYS A 34 26.02 -2.93 -2.92
C LYS A 34 25.63 -3.77 -1.71
N GLU A 35 25.43 -3.16 -0.54
CA GLU A 35 24.91 -3.87 0.65
C GLU A 35 23.38 -4.02 0.59
N ALA A 36 22.64 -3.02 0.08
CA ALA A 36 21.20 -3.12 -0.18
C ALA A 36 20.91 -4.16 -1.27
N LYS A 37 21.62 -4.12 -2.40
CA LYS A 37 21.55 -5.18 -3.44
C LYS A 37 22.21 -6.51 -3.03
N GLY A 38 22.94 -6.52 -1.92
CA GLY A 38 23.58 -7.71 -1.34
C GLY A 38 22.74 -8.40 -0.26
N ALA A 39 21.73 -7.71 0.28
CA ALA A 39 20.74 -8.22 1.20
C ALA A 39 19.60 -8.86 0.39
N GLY A 40 19.89 -10.05 -0.17
CA GLY A 40 18.98 -10.93 -0.92
C GLY A 40 17.59 -10.38 -1.23
N GLU A 41 17.46 -9.64 -2.34
CA GLU A 41 16.17 -9.42 -2.99
C GLU A 41 15.61 -10.81 -3.36
N ILE A 42 14.40 -11.11 -2.87
CA ILE A 42 13.71 -12.36 -3.19
C ILE A 42 12.60 -12.02 -4.19
N HIS A 43 12.77 -12.51 -5.41
CA HIS A 43 11.78 -12.37 -6.48
C HIS A 43 10.63 -13.36 -6.30
N TYR A 44 9.40 -12.87 -6.22
CA TYR A 44 8.19 -13.69 -6.11
C TYR A 44 7.55 -13.93 -7.46
N ALA A 45 7.83 -15.09 -8.04
CA ALA A 45 7.04 -15.58 -9.16
C ALA A 45 5.71 -16.15 -8.67
N CYS A 46 4.62 -15.53 -9.10
CA CYS A 46 3.26 -16.08 -9.11
C CYS A 46 3.34 -17.55 -9.63
N PRO A 47 2.73 -18.56 -8.98
CA PRO A 47 2.89 -19.98 -9.31
C PRO A 47 2.65 -20.32 -10.78
N ALA A 48 3.10 -21.49 -11.25
CA ALA A 48 2.88 -21.89 -12.65
C ALA A 48 1.37 -21.80 -13.04
N GLY A 49 1.02 -20.86 -13.93
CA GLY A 49 -0.35 -20.54 -14.34
C GLY A 49 -0.83 -19.13 -13.97
N CYS A 50 -0.03 -18.41 -13.20
CA CYS A 50 -0.27 -17.12 -12.60
C CYS A 50 0.80 -16.19 -13.21
N SER A 51 0.59 -15.72 -14.44
CA SER A 51 1.66 -15.05 -15.21
C SER A 51 1.53 -13.55 -15.23
N GLU A 52 0.63 -12.95 -14.45
CA GLU A 52 0.20 -11.56 -14.64
C GLU A 52 1.07 -10.55 -13.89
N TRP A 53 1.75 -10.94 -12.81
CA TRP A 53 2.74 -10.11 -12.12
C TRP A 53 3.59 -10.91 -11.13
N THR A 54 4.73 -10.33 -10.75
CA THR A 54 5.64 -10.79 -9.70
C THR A 54 5.95 -9.64 -8.76
N ILE A 55 6.25 -9.91 -7.50
CA ILE A 55 6.59 -8.88 -6.51
C ILE A 55 7.98 -9.15 -5.96
N ASP A 56 8.73 -8.11 -5.60
CA ASP A 56 10.07 -8.27 -5.01
C ASP A 56 10.03 -7.67 -3.61
N VAL A 57 10.30 -8.47 -2.56
CA VAL A 57 10.39 -7.91 -1.19
C VAL A 57 11.81 -7.94 -0.66
N ASP A 58 12.07 -6.98 0.21
CA ASP A 58 13.32 -6.85 0.95
C ASP A 58 13.39 -7.81 2.15
N VAL A 59 14.50 -7.73 2.90
CA VAL A 59 14.72 -8.55 4.09
C VAL A 59 13.77 -8.23 5.26
N PHE A 60 13.07 -7.10 5.22
CA PHE A 60 12.02 -6.74 6.18
C PHE A 60 10.66 -7.31 5.73
N GLY A 61 10.48 -7.61 4.45
CA GLY A 61 9.24 -8.12 3.89
C GLY A 61 8.37 -7.02 3.29
N TYR A 62 8.93 -5.85 2.96
CA TYR A 62 8.24 -4.83 2.18
C TYR A 62 8.71 -4.86 0.73
N SER A 63 7.84 -4.47 -0.18
CA SER A 63 8.14 -4.44 -1.60
C SER A 63 8.10 -3.02 -2.12
N ASP A 64 9.15 -2.59 -2.81
CA ASP A 64 9.09 -1.35 -3.56
C ASP A 64 8.61 -1.56 -5.00
N TRP A 65 8.93 -2.72 -5.60
CA TRP A 65 8.72 -2.96 -7.03
C TRP A 65 7.93 -4.25 -7.23
N LEU A 66 6.97 -4.18 -8.14
CA LEU A 66 6.32 -5.34 -8.73
C LEU A 66 6.61 -5.32 -10.23
N TRP A 67 6.85 -6.49 -10.79
CA TRP A 67 6.99 -6.69 -12.22
C TRP A 67 5.65 -7.12 -12.77
N PHE A 68 5.00 -6.24 -13.53
CA PHE A 68 3.74 -6.54 -14.16
C PHE A 68 4.00 -7.24 -15.50
N HIS A 69 3.18 -8.25 -15.81
CA HIS A 69 3.36 -9.15 -16.95
C HIS A 69 2.05 -9.23 -17.76
N PRO A 70 1.62 -8.11 -18.35
CA PRO A 70 0.40 -8.07 -19.15
C PRO A 70 0.53 -8.92 -20.42
N ASP A 71 -0.54 -9.62 -20.79
CA ASP A 71 -0.57 -10.46 -22.01
C ASP A 71 -0.29 -9.71 -23.33
N SER A 72 -0.44 -8.39 -23.35
CA SER A 72 -0.49 -7.58 -24.57
C SER A 72 0.64 -6.55 -24.72
N THR A 73 1.48 -6.39 -23.70
CA THR A 73 2.63 -5.48 -23.72
C THR A 73 3.83 -6.16 -23.06
N PRO A 74 5.07 -5.68 -23.32
CA PRO A 74 6.22 -6.17 -22.57
C PRO A 74 6.01 -6.03 -21.06
N SER A 75 6.60 -6.94 -20.30
CA SER A 75 6.67 -6.80 -18.85
C SER A 75 7.37 -5.48 -18.47
N HIS A 76 6.87 -4.82 -17.45
CA HIS A 76 7.44 -3.58 -16.93
C HIS A 76 7.23 -3.47 -15.43
N GLU A 77 8.02 -2.60 -14.82
CA GLU A 77 8.00 -2.35 -13.38
C GLU A 77 6.85 -1.40 -13.03
N MET A 78 6.18 -1.70 -11.92
CA MET A 78 5.23 -0.82 -11.25
C MET A 78 5.65 -0.76 -9.78
N LEU A 79 5.39 0.35 -9.09
CA LEU A 79 5.68 0.39 -7.65
C LEU A 79 4.59 -0.34 -6.87
N SER A 80 5.02 -1.24 -5.98
CA SER A 80 4.26 -2.43 -5.57
C SER A 80 2.98 -2.14 -4.80
N GLY A 81 2.90 -0.98 -4.15
CA GLY A 81 1.84 -0.66 -3.21
C GLY A 81 2.02 -1.20 -1.79
N ASP A 82 2.88 -2.19 -1.50
CA ASP A 82 3.25 -2.57 -0.12
C ASP A 82 4.64 -2.04 0.24
N TRP A 83 4.74 -0.72 0.25
CA TRP A 83 6.02 -0.02 0.27
C TRP A 83 6.69 -0.01 1.63
N ALA A 84 5.89 0.24 2.66
CA ALA A 84 6.33 0.34 4.04
C ALA A 84 5.12 0.38 4.96
N ALA A 85 5.40 0.09 6.24
CA ALA A 85 4.54 0.46 7.35
C ALA A 85 5.29 1.26 8.40
N ALA A 86 4.51 1.86 9.30
CA ALA A 86 5.01 2.44 10.54
C ALA A 86 4.18 1.97 11.73
N ILE A 87 4.78 2.02 12.91
CA ILE A 87 4.10 1.74 14.17
C ILE A 87 4.41 2.83 15.21
N TYR A 88 3.41 3.14 16.02
CA TYR A 88 3.60 3.87 17.28
C TYR A 88 3.05 3.04 18.43
N TYR A 89 3.69 3.15 19.59
CA TYR A 89 3.15 2.71 20.88
C TYR A 89 3.77 3.56 21.99
N ASP A 90 3.12 3.66 23.15
CA ASP A 90 3.71 4.40 24.27
C ASP A 90 4.97 3.69 24.76
N GLY A 91 6.07 4.44 24.87
CA GLY A 91 7.37 3.90 25.30
C GLY A 91 8.31 3.50 24.16
N ILE A 92 7.90 3.69 22.89
CA ILE A 92 8.83 3.62 21.75
C ILE A 92 9.91 4.71 21.88
N GLU A 93 11.14 4.42 21.45
CA GLU A 93 12.29 5.33 21.61
C GLU A 93 12.08 6.68 20.92
N THR A 94 11.39 6.68 19.79
CA THR A 94 11.08 7.86 18.96
C THR A 94 9.88 8.66 19.49
N SER A 95 9.29 8.28 20.62
CA SER A 95 8.10 8.94 21.18
C SER A 95 8.30 10.48 21.27
N PRO A 96 7.33 11.29 20.79
CA PRO A 96 5.96 10.90 20.42
C PRO A 96 5.77 10.45 18.96
N GLN A 97 6.83 10.23 18.19
CA GLN A 97 6.79 9.91 16.77
C GLN A 97 6.54 8.40 16.52
N ALA A 98 5.91 8.08 15.39
CA ALA A 98 5.86 6.72 14.86
C ALA A 98 7.20 6.36 14.22
N THR A 99 7.52 5.07 14.18
CA THR A 99 8.72 4.57 13.50
C THR A 99 8.36 3.67 12.33
N TRP A 100 9.12 3.85 11.25
CA TRP A 100 9.11 3.03 10.05
C TRP A 100 9.63 1.62 10.29
N LEU A 101 9.02 0.66 9.60
CA LEU A 101 9.32 -0.77 9.72
C LEU A 101 10.23 -1.30 8.61
N THR A 102 10.76 -0.42 7.77
CA THR A 102 11.86 -0.68 6.84
C THR A 102 13.01 0.28 7.14
N ASP A 103 14.24 -0.16 6.88
CA ASP A 103 15.44 0.67 6.98
C ASP A 103 15.75 1.45 5.69
N TYR A 104 15.03 1.18 4.60
CA TYR A 104 15.40 1.65 3.29
C TYR A 104 14.19 1.87 2.37
N TRP A 105 14.33 2.88 1.53
CA TRP A 105 13.35 3.28 0.53
C TRP A 105 14.16 3.53 -0.73
N ILE A 106 13.70 2.97 -1.84
CA ILE A 106 14.40 3.08 -3.12
C ILE A 106 13.82 4.26 -3.92
N CYS A 107 12.52 4.56 -3.81
CA CYS A 107 11.91 5.67 -4.54
C CYS A 107 11.10 6.64 -3.65
N PRO A 108 11.71 7.68 -3.06
CA PRO A 108 13.11 8.07 -3.20
C PRO A 108 14.11 7.23 -2.40
N TYR A 109 15.38 7.32 -2.81
CA TYR A 109 16.50 6.65 -2.17
C TYR A 109 16.88 7.26 -0.82
N TYR A 110 16.44 6.65 0.29
CA TYR A 110 16.81 7.11 1.63
C TYR A 110 16.76 6.02 2.71
N ARG A 111 17.45 6.26 3.83
CA ARG A 111 17.37 5.45 5.05
C ARG A 111 16.57 6.15 6.13
N THR A 112 15.80 5.39 6.88
CA THR A 112 15.11 5.86 8.09
C THR A 112 16.04 5.84 9.30
N ALA A 113 15.62 6.46 10.39
CA ALA A 113 16.23 6.19 11.68
C ALA A 113 15.87 4.75 12.07
N GLU A 114 16.81 3.83 11.91
CA GLU A 114 16.65 2.39 12.15
C GLU A 114 16.32 2.09 13.62
N THR A 115 15.08 1.71 13.94
CA THR A 115 14.74 1.14 15.26
C THR A 115 14.28 -0.32 15.19
N PHE A 116 14.17 -0.88 13.98
CA PHE A 116 13.77 -2.27 13.76
C PHE A 116 14.88 -3.06 13.08
N GLU A 117 14.90 -4.37 13.30
CA GLU A 117 15.82 -5.31 12.66
C GLU A 117 15.09 -6.57 12.19
N PRO A 118 15.51 -7.16 11.06
CA PRO A 118 14.93 -8.40 10.60
C PRO A 118 15.35 -9.53 11.56
N VAL A 119 14.37 -10.26 12.10
CA VAL A 119 14.61 -11.48 12.88
C VAL A 119 14.85 -12.66 11.95
N SER A 120 14.03 -12.75 10.91
CA SER A 120 14.15 -13.71 9.84
C SER A 120 13.65 -13.06 8.56
N GLY A 121 14.45 -13.19 7.51
CA GLY A 121 14.04 -12.80 6.18
C GLY A 121 12.93 -13.69 5.63
N PRO A 122 12.46 -13.35 4.42
CA PRO A 122 11.32 -13.99 3.81
C PRO A 122 11.62 -15.48 3.51
N THR A 123 10.82 -16.44 4.01
CA THR A 123 11.00 -17.89 3.73
C THR A 123 10.12 -18.34 2.58
N TYR A 124 10.66 -18.47 1.37
CA TYR A 124 9.86 -18.79 0.17
C TYR A 124 10.41 -19.99 -0.59
N THR A 125 9.48 -20.80 -1.10
CA THR A 125 9.77 -21.87 -2.07
C THR A 125 9.02 -21.58 -3.36
N SER A 126 9.73 -21.63 -4.50
CA SER A 126 9.13 -21.44 -5.82
C SER A 126 7.93 -22.37 -6.04
N GLY A 127 6.77 -21.80 -6.40
CA GLY A 127 5.57 -22.55 -6.78
C GLY A 127 4.56 -22.82 -5.65
N ASP A 128 4.74 -22.24 -4.46
CA ASP A 128 3.76 -22.31 -3.38
C ASP A 128 2.74 -21.15 -3.46
N GLN A 129 1.46 -21.43 -3.25
CA GLN A 129 0.38 -20.43 -3.21
C GLN A 129 0.31 -19.71 -1.85
N SER A 130 0.79 -20.37 -0.79
CA SER A 130 1.05 -19.74 0.52
C SER A 130 2.41 -19.07 0.50
N ALA A 131 2.47 -17.88 -0.08
CA ALA A 131 3.72 -17.18 -0.37
C ALA A 131 4.37 -16.57 0.89
N GLY A 132 5.02 -17.39 1.71
CA GLY A 132 6.10 -17.00 2.63
C GLY A 132 5.81 -15.99 3.76
N THR A 133 6.71 -16.00 4.75
CA THR A 133 6.62 -15.23 5.99
C THR A 133 7.93 -14.46 6.20
N SER A 134 7.84 -13.17 6.54
CA SER A 134 8.94 -12.35 7.05
C SER A 134 8.68 -12.01 8.52
N THR A 135 9.72 -11.83 9.33
CA THR A 135 9.57 -11.39 10.73
C THR A 135 10.60 -10.32 11.06
N ILE A 136 10.09 -9.18 11.50
CA ILE A 136 10.85 -8.01 11.95
C ILE A 136 10.64 -7.86 13.46
N ARG A 137 11.65 -7.38 14.19
CA ARG A 137 11.53 -7.04 15.62
C ARG A 137 12.15 -5.69 15.91
N ASP A 138 11.62 -5.03 16.93
CA ASP A 138 12.21 -3.80 17.47
C ASP A 138 13.61 -4.07 18.04
N ARG A 139 14.62 -3.36 17.54
CA ARG A 139 16.03 -3.42 17.95
C ARG A 139 16.27 -2.67 19.27
N ALA A 140 15.58 -1.56 19.47
CA ALA A 140 15.88 -0.62 20.56
C ALA A 140 15.23 -1.04 21.88
N MET A 141 14.02 -1.63 21.83
CA MET A 141 13.28 -2.01 23.03
C MET A 141 12.75 -3.44 23.04
N THR A 142 13.02 -4.26 22.02
CA THR A 142 12.62 -5.68 21.91
C THR A 142 11.14 -6.00 22.15
N GLN A 143 10.29 -4.99 22.41
CA GLN A 143 8.93 -5.10 22.95
C GLN A 143 7.87 -5.44 21.91
N VAL A 144 8.19 -5.23 20.63
CA VAL A 144 7.31 -5.49 19.50
C VAL A 144 8.01 -6.41 18.51
N GLU A 145 7.27 -7.42 18.05
CA GLU A 145 7.60 -8.27 16.91
C GLU A 145 6.48 -8.13 15.89
N ILE A 146 6.84 -7.96 14.62
CA ILE A 146 5.91 -7.84 13.51
C ILE A 146 6.23 -8.97 12.54
N GLN A 147 5.25 -9.85 12.34
CA GLN A 147 5.31 -10.87 11.32
C GLN A 147 4.48 -10.41 10.12
N ILE A 148 5.04 -10.54 8.92
CA ILE A 148 4.38 -10.22 7.65
C ILE A 148 4.21 -11.53 6.89
N ASP A 149 2.96 -11.91 6.63
CA ASP A 149 2.62 -13.10 5.84
C ASP A 149 2.01 -12.67 4.51
N TYR A 150 2.58 -13.15 3.41
CA TYR A 150 2.00 -12.97 2.08
C TYR A 150 1.24 -14.23 1.65
N GLU A 151 0.06 -14.03 1.07
CA GLU A 151 -0.77 -15.11 0.55
C GLU A 151 -1.25 -14.71 -0.84
N LEU A 152 -0.85 -15.45 -1.87
CA LEU A 152 -1.23 -15.17 -3.24
C LEU A 152 -2.41 -16.05 -3.63
N VAL A 153 -3.52 -15.43 -4.04
CA VAL A 153 -4.78 -16.11 -4.34
C VAL A 153 -5.22 -15.79 -5.76
N CYS A 154 -5.55 -16.83 -6.54
CA CYS A 154 -5.93 -16.73 -7.94
C CYS A 154 -7.32 -17.31 -8.22
N ASP A 155 -8.32 -16.78 -7.51
CA ASP A 155 -9.71 -17.24 -7.59
C ASP A 155 -10.59 -16.35 -8.48
N GLY A 156 -9.94 -15.55 -9.34
CA GLY A 156 -10.57 -14.59 -10.24
C GLY A 156 -10.56 -13.17 -9.68
N PRO A 157 -11.03 -12.21 -10.49
CA PRO A 157 -10.77 -10.81 -10.23
C PRO A 157 -11.60 -10.29 -9.05
N VAL A 158 -11.02 -9.34 -8.32
CA VAL A 158 -11.71 -8.51 -7.32
C VAL A 158 -12.01 -7.14 -7.92
N ALA A 159 -12.99 -6.42 -7.35
CA ALA A 159 -13.30 -5.08 -7.82
C ALA A 159 -12.47 -4.06 -7.05
N MET A 160 -11.70 -3.25 -7.77
CA MET A 160 -10.96 -2.12 -7.25
C MET A 160 -11.81 -0.86 -7.42
N ASN A 161 -12.22 -0.23 -6.34
CA ASN A 161 -13.05 0.96 -6.41
C ASN A 161 -12.23 2.20 -6.74
N ILE A 162 -12.58 2.91 -7.81
CA ILE A 162 -11.89 4.11 -8.26
C ILE A 162 -12.70 5.39 -8.04
N GLY A 163 -13.70 5.35 -7.16
CA GLY A 163 -14.53 6.50 -6.82
C GLY A 163 -15.84 6.58 -7.61
N SER A 164 -16.81 7.31 -7.05
CA SER A 164 -18.07 7.66 -7.75
C SER A 164 -18.91 6.46 -8.23
N GLY A 165 -18.80 5.31 -7.55
CA GLY A 165 -19.48 4.08 -7.95
C GLY A 165 -18.92 3.44 -9.23
N LEU A 166 -17.70 3.80 -9.60
CA LEU A 166 -16.92 3.18 -10.67
C LEU A 166 -15.91 2.20 -10.07
N PHE A 167 -15.72 1.08 -10.74
CA PHE A 167 -14.74 0.09 -10.34
C PHE A 167 -13.99 -0.48 -11.54
N VAL A 168 -12.82 -1.03 -11.29
CA VAL A 168 -12.02 -1.74 -12.27
C VAL A 168 -11.79 -3.16 -11.74
N PRO A 169 -12.00 -4.21 -12.56
CA PRO A 169 -11.62 -5.55 -12.14
C PRO A 169 -10.09 -5.66 -12.04
N SER A 170 -9.60 -6.29 -10.99
CA SER A 170 -8.20 -6.70 -10.92
C SER A 170 -7.87 -7.79 -11.96
N THR A 171 -6.60 -8.16 -12.01
CA THR A 171 -6.07 -9.45 -12.43
C THR A 171 -6.76 -10.61 -11.70
N ASP A 172 -6.62 -11.83 -12.22
CA ASP A 172 -7.21 -13.01 -11.59
C ASP A 172 -6.52 -13.36 -10.26
N CYS A 173 -5.30 -12.84 -10.07
CA CYS A 173 -4.48 -13.05 -8.90
C CYS A 173 -4.30 -11.76 -8.07
N ILE A 174 -4.45 -11.91 -6.76
CA ILE A 174 -4.30 -10.87 -5.73
C ILE A 174 -3.37 -11.36 -4.63
N ALA A 175 -2.71 -10.45 -3.91
CA ALA A 175 -1.97 -10.78 -2.70
C ALA A 175 -2.72 -10.30 -1.46
N TYR A 176 -2.84 -11.16 -0.45
CA TYR A 176 -3.09 -10.70 0.90
C TYR A 176 -1.78 -10.52 1.64
N VAL A 177 -1.70 -9.44 2.39
CA VAL A 177 -0.61 -9.17 3.33
C VAL A 177 -1.20 -9.11 4.72
N THR A 178 -0.69 -9.96 5.62
CA THR A 178 -1.13 -10.01 7.01
C THR A 178 0.00 -9.56 7.92
N TYR A 179 -0.23 -8.47 8.66
CA TYR A 179 0.67 -8.00 9.71
C TYR A 179 0.18 -8.50 11.05
N THR A 180 0.98 -9.34 11.71
CA THR A 180 0.77 -9.75 13.10
C THR A 180 1.66 -8.91 14.01
N ILE A 181 1.05 -7.98 14.75
CA ILE A 181 1.73 -7.11 15.72
C ILE A 181 1.66 -7.78 17.09
N LYS A 182 2.80 -8.24 17.57
CA LYS A 182 2.92 -9.01 18.81
C LYS A 182 3.69 -8.25 19.87
N ASN A 183 3.13 -8.20 21.06
CA ASN A 183 3.85 -7.79 22.26
C ASN A 183 4.75 -8.93 22.72
N THR A 184 6.05 -8.72 22.75
CA THR A 184 7.02 -9.73 23.20
C THR A 184 7.22 -9.70 24.72
N SER A 185 6.75 -8.65 25.40
CA SER A 185 6.89 -8.50 26.85
C SER A 185 5.98 -9.49 27.57
N ALA A 186 6.57 -10.24 28.51
CA ALA A 186 5.84 -11.17 29.36
C ALA A 186 5.05 -10.49 30.49
N THR A 187 5.33 -9.21 30.76
CA THR A 187 4.83 -8.53 31.97
C THR A 187 4.17 -7.17 31.73
N LEU A 188 4.57 -6.45 30.69
CA LEU A 188 4.07 -5.10 30.41
C LEU A 188 3.19 -5.12 29.15
N PRO A 189 2.02 -4.47 29.16
CA PRO A 189 1.24 -4.27 27.95
C PRO A 189 1.89 -3.23 27.04
N LEU A 190 1.64 -3.31 25.73
CA LEU A 190 1.81 -2.18 24.82
C LEU A 190 0.55 -1.35 24.86
N THR A 191 0.65 -0.04 25.09
CA THR A 191 -0.51 0.86 25.12
C THR A 191 -0.48 1.84 23.96
N ASN A 192 -1.67 2.31 23.58
CA ASN A 192 -1.84 3.36 22.57
C ASN A 192 -1.18 2.98 21.23
N VAL A 193 -1.35 1.72 20.83
CA VAL A 193 -0.71 1.17 19.63
C VAL A 193 -1.43 1.66 18.38
N TYR A 194 -0.70 2.26 17.45
CA TYR A 194 -1.16 2.63 16.12
C TYR A 194 -0.29 1.95 15.07
N PHE A 195 -0.93 1.42 14.04
CA PHE A 195 -0.26 0.86 12.87
C PHE A 195 -0.64 1.69 11.64
N TYR A 196 0.33 1.90 10.76
CA TYR A 196 0.19 2.65 9.53
C TYR A 196 0.68 1.78 8.39
N GLN A 197 -0.12 1.59 7.36
CA GLN A 197 0.30 0.89 6.13
C GLN A 197 0.19 1.84 4.97
N LEU A 198 1.24 1.88 4.14
CA LEU A 198 1.39 2.84 3.08
C LEU A 198 1.19 2.17 1.74
N LEU A 199 0.49 2.88 0.85
CA LEU A 199 0.44 2.57 -0.55
C LEU A 199 1.38 3.52 -1.30
N HIS A 200 2.41 2.94 -1.90
CA HIS A 200 3.26 3.61 -2.90
C HIS A 200 2.99 2.95 -4.25
N GLY A 201 1.83 3.27 -4.83
CA GLY A 201 1.47 2.77 -6.15
C GLY A 201 2.05 3.68 -7.21
N HIS A 202 2.75 3.12 -8.19
CA HIS A 202 3.03 3.83 -9.43
C HIS A 202 2.55 2.97 -10.60
N PRO A 203 1.24 2.98 -10.86
CA PRO A 203 0.71 2.26 -12.00
C PRO A 203 1.24 2.92 -13.27
N GLY A 204 1.50 2.18 -14.34
CA GLY A 204 1.83 2.79 -15.63
C GLY A 204 3.29 3.22 -15.81
N ASP A 205 4.27 2.49 -15.27
CA ASP A 205 5.73 2.76 -15.31
C ASP A 205 6.20 3.64 -14.14
N GLU A 206 7.25 3.24 -13.43
CA GLU A 206 7.74 3.83 -12.16
C GLU A 206 8.19 5.30 -12.21
N TYR A 207 8.31 5.87 -13.41
CA TYR A 207 8.80 7.24 -13.62
C TYR A 207 7.76 8.20 -14.23
N ASP A 208 6.51 7.78 -14.47
CA ASP A 208 5.50 8.67 -15.09
C ASP A 208 4.93 9.68 -14.07
N PRO A 209 5.14 11.00 -14.23
CA PRO A 209 4.74 11.97 -13.20
C PRO A 209 3.23 12.10 -12.96
N GLU A 210 2.34 11.51 -13.77
CA GLU A 210 0.88 11.65 -13.61
C GLU A 210 0.21 10.39 -13.04
N VAL A 211 0.25 10.27 -11.72
CA VAL A 211 -0.51 9.24 -11.00
C VAL A 211 -1.77 9.83 -10.38
N THR A 212 -2.93 9.27 -10.72
CA THR A 212 -4.18 9.60 -10.04
C THR A 212 -4.46 8.54 -8.98
N GLY A 213 -4.98 8.94 -7.83
CA GLY A 213 -5.54 7.98 -6.91
C GLY A 213 -6.73 8.52 -6.15
N ARG A 214 -7.47 7.61 -5.54
CA ARG A 214 -8.63 7.92 -4.72
C ARG A 214 -8.78 6.95 -3.59
N TYR A 215 -9.24 7.51 -2.49
CA TYR A 215 -9.86 6.74 -1.43
C TYR A 215 -11.36 6.50 -1.71
N ASP A 216 -11.83 5.25 -1.64
CA ASP A 216 -13.27 4.93 -1.70
C ASP A 216 -13.72 3.91 -0.62
N PRO A 217 -14.63 4.32 0.29
CA PRO A 217 -15.35 3.44 1.18
C PRO A 217 -16.24 2.36 0.60
N ALA A 218 -16.70 2.55 -0.64
CA ALA A 218 -17.95 1.96 -1.05
C ALA A 218 -17.78 0.47 -1.28
N PHE A 219 -18.68 -0.28 -0.64
CA PHE A 219 -18.79 -1.72 -0.84
C PHE A 219 -19.29 -2.04 -2.24
N ILE A 220 -18.64 -3.02 -2.89
CA ILE A 220 -19.07 -3.61 -4.15
C ILE A 220 -19.68 -5.01 -3.88
N PRO A 221 -21.01 -5.10 -3.68
CA PRO A 221 -21.66 -6.33 -3.20
C PRO A 221 -21.68 -7.49 -4.21
N THR A 222 -21.33 -7.24 -5.47
CA THR A 222 -21.50 -8.22 -6.56
C THR A 222 -20.20 -8.86 -7.02
N TYR A 223 -19.07 -8.59 -6.37
CA TYR A 223 -17.76 -9.14 -6.73
C TYR A 223 -17.22 -10.13 -5.70
N ASN A 224 -16.22 -10.92 -6.07
CA ASN A 224 -15.51 -11.80 -5.15
C ASN A 224 -14.85 -10.99 -4.02
N GLN A 225 -14.61 -11.64 -2.87
CA GLN A 225 -13.95 -11.03 -1.70
C GLN A 225 -14.72 -9.85 -1.08
N GLN A 226 -16.03 -10.06 -0.89
CA GLN A 226 -17.01 -9.10 -0.37
C GLN A 226 -16.75 -8.55 1.03
N ASN A 227 -15.73 -9.02 1.75
CA ASN A 227 -15.39 -8.45 3.05
C ASN A 227 -14.32 -7.36 2.94
N TYR A 228 -13.68 -7.16 1.79
CA TYR A 228 -12.67 -6.12 1.63
C TYR A 228 -13.33 -4.81 1.17
N HIS A 229 -13.23 -3.79 2.03
CA HIS A 229 -13.72 -2.42 1.81
C HIS A 229 -12.59 -1.46 2.14
N TRP A 230 -12.83 -0.16 1.91
CA TRP A 230 -11.83 0.88 2.17
C TRP A 230 -10.67 0.74 1.19
N ASP A 231 -10.92 1.13 -0.05
CA ASP A 231 -9.94 1.01 -1.12
C ASP A 231 -9.14 2.31 -1.21
N ILE A 232 -7.82 2.21 -1.26
CA ILE A 232 -7.02 3.20 -1.97
C ILE A 232 -6.72 2.59 -3.34
N SER A 233 -7.30 3.17 -4.38
CA SER A 233 -7.01 2.77 -5.75
C SER A 233 -6.27 3.88 -6.47
N MET A 234 -5.25 3.48 -7.21
CA MET A 234 -4.41 4.35 -7.99
C MET A 234 -4.37 3.90 -9.43
N TRP A 235 -4.18 4.84 -10.35
CA TRP A 235 -4.01 4.55 -11.75
C TRP A 235 -3.21 5.63 -12.47
N ALA A 236 -2.49 5.20 -13.50
CA ALA A 236 -1.88 6.08 -14.47
C ALA A 236 -1.97 5.46 -15.85
N LYS A 237 -1.69 6.28 -16.86
CA LYS A 237 -1.53 5.79 -18.21
C LYS A 237 -0.12 5.26 -18.35
N SER A 238 0.03 4.03 -18.81
CA SER A 238 1.35 3.47 -19.08
C SER A 238 2.00 4.11 -20.29
N SER A 239 3.32 3.97 -20.38
CA SER A 239 4.11 4.29 -21.58
C SER A 239 3.66 3.51 -22.83
N PHE A 240 2.88 2.43 -22.66
CA PHE A 240 2.28 1.62 -23.71
C PHE A 240 0.84 2.01 -24.09
N GLY A 241 0.24 2.97 -23.38
CA GLY A 241 -1.03 3.60 -23.73
C GLY A 241 -2.28 2.99 -23.10
N ASN A 242 -2.16 1.88 -22.36
CA ASN A 242 -3.21 1.36 -21.48
C ASN A 242 -3.24 2.13 -20.14
N VAL A 243 -4.34 2.00 -19.40
CA VAL A 243 -4.40 2.49 -18.02
C VAL A 243 -4.16 1.31 -17.10
N GLU A 244 -3.24 1.49 -16.16
CA GLU A 244 -2.92 0.49 -15.16
C GLU A 244 -3.39 0.95 -13.81
N TYR A 245 -3.73 0.00 -12.96
CA TYR A 245 -4.32 0.26 -11.67
C TYR A 245 -3.62 -0.58 -10.61
N ILE A 246 -3.46 0.01 -9.43
CA ILE A 246 -3.07 -0.69 -8.20
C ILE A 246 -4.12 -0.36 -7.15
N GLY A 247 -4.57 -1.37 -6.42
CA GLY A 247 -5.59 -1.25 -5.38
C GLY A 247 -5.08 -1.85 -4.08
N PHE A 248 -5.33 -1.13 -2.99
CA PHE A 248 -5.06 -1.56 -1.64
C PHE A 248 -6.35 -1.50 -0.83
N SER A 249 -6.84 -2.66 -0.41
CA SER A 249 -8.14 -2.82 0.26
C SER A 249 -7.98 -3.52 1.62
N VAL A 250 -8.91 -3.31 2.54
CA VAL A 250 -8.81 -3.82 3.91
C VAL A 250 -10.05 -4.60 4.30
N ASP A 251 -9.91 -5.63 5.12
CA ASP A 251 -11.09 -6.31 5.67
C ASP A 251 -12.01 -5.30 6.41
N SER A 252 -13.30 -5.36 6.11
CA SER A 252 -14.38 -4.51 6.61
C SER A 252 -14.53 -4.53 8.13
N THR A 253 -14.07 -5.60 8.78
CA THR A 253 -14.03 -5.74 10.24
C THR A 253 -12.87 -4.96 10.88
N LEU A 254 -11.87 -4.55 10.09
CA LEU A 254 -10.69 -3.80 10.48
C LEU A 254 -10.77 -2.35 10.00
N TYR A 255 -11.79 -1.62 10.49
CA TYR A 255 -12.03 -0.23 10.11
C TYR A 255 -10.77 0.64 10.34
N PRO A 256 -10.16 1.22 9.28
CA PRO A 256 -9.07 2.15 9.47
C PRO A 256 -9.60 3.40 10.15
N PHE A 257 -8.98 3.74 11.29
CA PHE A 257 -9.33 4.84 12.18
C PHE A 257 -9.36 6.18 11.43
N ASN A 258 -8.41 6.37 10.50
CA ASN A 258 -8.41 7.47 9.56
C ASN A 258 -7.87 7.03 8.19
N ARG A 259 -8.19 7.82 7.16
CA ARG A 259 -7.72 7.59 5.78
C ARG A 259 -7.29 8.90 5.16
N TYR A 260 -6.20 8.86 4.41
CA TYR A 260 -5.59 10.05 3.86
C TYR A 260 -5.43 9.88 2.36
N ASP A 261 -6.03 10.82 1.64
CA ASP A 261 -6.22 10.77 0.19
C ASP A 261 -4.91 11.01 -0.56
N VAL A 262 -4.87 10.45 -1.75
CA VAL A 262 -3.72 10.43 -2.66
C VAL A 262 -3.37 11.86 -3.06
N ALA A 263 -2.19 12.33 -2.69
CA ALA A 263 -1.65 13.56 -3.24
C ALA A 263 -1.07 13.33 -4.63
N ASP A 264 -0.92 14.41 -5.42
CA ASP A 264 -0.14 14.40 -6.66
C ASP A 264 1.27 13.88 -6.36
N PHE A 265 1.54 12.63 -6.71
CA PHE A 265 2.89 12.07 -6.61
C PHE A 265 3.81 12.91 -7.50
N ARG A 266 4.99 13.24 -6.97
CA ARG A 266 6.09 13.76 -7.78
C ARG A 266 7.34 13.05 -7.34
N ASP A 267 7.95 12.31 -8.26
CA ASP A 267 9.32 11.86 -8.10
C ASP A 267 10.18 13.09 -7.73
N ALA A 268 10.69 13.09 -6.49
CA ALA A 268 11.51 14.17 -6.00
C ALA A 268 12.91 14.17 -6.65
N GLY A 269 13.25 13.16 -7.47
CA GLY A 269 14.48 13.08 -8.25
C GLY A 269 15.75 13.26 -7.41
N GLY A 270 15.69 12.95 -6.11
CA GLY A 270 16.71 13.36 -5.15
C GLY A 270 16.76 12.49 -3.89
N ASN A 271 17.98 12.30 -3.39
CA ASN A 271 18.32 11.50 -2.20
C ASN A 271 18.05 12.24 -0.88
N ILE A 272 17.05 13.13 -0.83
CA ILE A 272 16.75 13.93 0.35
C ILE A 272 15.39 13.51 0.88
N TRP A 273 15.37 13.03 2.12
CA TRP A 273 14.14 12.77 2.86
C TRP A 273 13.20 13.98 2.77
N PRO A 274 11.98 13.86 2.22
CA PRO A 274 11.08 14.99 2.07
C PRO A 274 10.85 15.68 3.42
N ALA A 275 11.12 16.99 3.48
CA ALA A 275 10.96 17.77 4.71
C ALA A 275 9.48 17.92 5.13
N THR A 276 8.56 17.62 4.20
CA THR A 276 7.12 17.68 4.35
C THR A 276 6.51 16.57 3.50
N GLY A 277 5.35 16.06 3.90
CA GLY A 277 4.68 15.00 3.16
C GLY A 277 3.93 14.06 4.11
N LEU A 278 3.19 13.13 3.52
CA LEU A 278 2.57 12.00 4.20
C LEU A 278 3.60 11.22 5.01
N ASN A 279 4.84 11.11 4.54
CA ASN A 279 5.93 10.48 5.31
C ASN A 279 6.11 11.18 6.67
N LYS A 280 6.27 12.50 6.67
CA LYS A 280 6.42 13.29 7.89
C LYS A 280 5.13 13.35 8.70
N ASP A 281 3.98 13.25 8.05
CA ASP A 281 2.72 13.27 8.76
C ASP A 281 2.47 11.96 9.54
N VAL A 282 2.86 10.82 8.98
CA VAL A 282 2.89 9.50 9.66
C VAL A 282 3.88 9.53 10.81
N GLU A 283 5.14 9.92 10.55
CA GLU A 283 6.21 9.99 11.55
C GLU A 283 5.80 10.88 12.73
N ASN A 284 5.25 12.06 12.48
CA ASN A 284 4.84 12.99 13.53
C ASN A 284 3.45 12.67 14.13
N ARG A 285 2.75 11.65 13.62
CA ARG A 285 1.38 11.30 14.01
C ARG A 285 0.41 12.48 13.94
N VAL A 286 0.60 13.33 12.94
CA VAL A 286 -0.23 14.54 12.74
C VAL A 286 -1.30 14.34 11.67
N LEU A 287 -1.49 13.09 11.21
CA LEU A 287 -2.46 12.77 10.17
C LEU A 287 -3.89 13.20 10.57
N LEU A 288 -4.24 13.10 11.85
CA LEU A 288 -5.56 13.40 12.44
C LEU A 288 -6.16 14.79 12.12
N ASN A 289 -5.38 15.73 11.60
CA ASN A 289 -5.83 17.10 11.31
C ASN A 289 -5.58 17.55 9.86
N ARG A 290 -5.26 16.64 8.93
CA ARG A 290 -4.95 17.00 7.53
C ARG A 290 -5.95 16.38 6.56
N ASN A 291 -6.61 17.27 5.81
CA ASN A 291 -7.64 16.91 4.81
C ASN A 291 -7.07 16.93 3.38
N SER A 292 -5.78 17.22 3.25
CA SER A 292 -5.05 17.29 1.98
C SER A 292 -3.60 16.92 2.26
N LEU A 293 -3.12 15.88 1.61
CA LEU A 293 -1.71 15.55 1.55
C LEU A 293 -1.07 16.41 0.45
N GLY A 294 0.09 17.02 0.73
CA GLY A 294 0.83 17.76 -0.29
C GLY A 294 1.48 16.79 -1.27
N PRO A 295 1.93 17.24 -2.46
CA PRO A 295 2.59 16.36 -3.41
C PRO A 295 3.78 15.66 -2.74
N ASP A 296 3.78 14.34 -2.75
CA ASP A 296 4.71 13.55 -1.95
C ASP A 296 5.00 12.21 -2.60
N CYS A 297 6.09 11.60 -2.16
CA CYS A 297 6.55 10.31 -2.58
C CYS A 297 5.77 9.15 -1.94
N ILE A 298 4.64 9.40 -1.28
CA ILE A 298 3.75 8.34 -0.79
C ILE A 298 2.38 8.66 -1.32
N ALA A 299 1.80 7.66 -1.97
CA ALA A 299 0.55 7.85 -2.63
C ALA A 299 -0.66 7.63 -1.74
N GLY A 300 -0.54 7.00 -0.58
CA GLY A 300 -1.61 6.96 0.41
C GLY A 300 -1.19 6.22 1.66
N ALA A 301 -1.98 6.39 2.72
CA ALA A 301 -1.80 5.61 3.95
C ALA A 301 -3.14 5.34 4.63
N MET A 302 -3.20 4.18 5.30
CA MET A 302 -4.26 3.83 6.23
C MET A 302 -3.71 3.71 7.64
N GLU A 303 -4.49 4.18 8.61
CA GLU A 303 -4.13 4.17 10.03
C GLU A 303 -5.11 3.29 10.83
N TRP A 304 -4.60 2.46 11.73
CA TRP A 304 -5.40 1.67 12.67
C TRP A 304 -4.99 1.98 14.10
N SER A 305 -5.97 2.28 14.94
CA SER A 305 -5.80 2.29 16.40
C SER A 305 -6.02 0.88 16.93
N LEU A 306 -4.93 0.18 17.27
CA LEU A 306 -4.96 -1.17 17.83
C LEU A 306 -5.21 -1.18 19.35
N GLY A 307 -5.14 0.00 20.00
CA GLY A 307 -5.43 0.18 21.41
C GLY A 307 -4.33 -0.40 22.30
N THR A 308 -4.69 -1.31 23.20
CA THR A 308 -3.74 -1.97 24.10
C THR A 308 -3.55 -3.43 23.69
N ILE A 309 -2.30 -3.86 23.59
CA ILE A 309 -1.92 -5.26 23.37
C ILE A 309 -1.41 -5.81 24.70
N SER A 310 -2.09 -6.82 25.25
CA SER A 310 -1.70 -7.46 26.51
C SER A 310 -0.28 -8.03 26.45
N PRO A 311 0.37 -8.31 27.60
CA PRO A 311 1.61 -9.07 27.62
C PRO A 311 1.46 -10.37 26.81
N LEU A 312 2.42 -10.65 25.92
CA LEU A 312 2.41 -11.78 24.97
C LEU A 312 1.20 -11.83 24.02
N GLY A 313 0.37 -10.80 24.01
CA GLY A 313 -0.79 -10.70 23.12
C GLY A 313 -0.37 -10.26 21.72
N GLN A 314 -1.29 -10.43 20.77
CA GLN A 314 -1.12 -9.96 19.40
C GLN A 314 -2.39 -9.33 18.84
N LYS A 315 -2.22 -8.57 17.76
CA LYS A 315 -3.28 -8.03 16.91
C LYS A 315 -2.89 -8.26 15.45
N GLU A 316 -3.88 -8.43 14.61
CA GLU A 316 -3.67 -8.70 13.19
C GLU A 316 -4.34 -7.62 12.34
N ILE A 317 -3.64 -7.21 11.29
CA ILE A 317 -4.17 -6.39 10.21
C ILE A 317 -3.98 -7.16 8.91
N LYS A 318 -5.07 -7.40 8.17
CA LYS A 318 -5.03 -8.06 6.86
C LYS A 318 -5.47 -7.08 5.78
N VAL A 319 -4.65 -6.98 4.74
CA VAL A 319 -4.85 -6.09 3.59
C VAL A 319 -4.75 -6.89 2.30
N MET A 320 -5.34 -6.37 1.24
CA MET A 320 -5.39 -7.00 -0.07
C MET A 320 -4.80 -6.04 -1.10
N LEU A 321 -3.72 -6.48 -1.75
CA LEU A 321 -3.10 -5.85 -2.89
C LEU A 321 -3.67 -6.44 -4.18
N SER A 322 -4.06 -5.57 -5.11
CA SER A 322 -4.68 -5.91 -6.38
C SER A 322 -4.15 -5.04 -7.51
N MET A 323 -4.08 -5.59 -8.73
CA MET A 323 -3.54 -4.91 -9.91
C MET A 323 -4.49 -5.04 -11.09
N SER A 324 -4.40 -4.15 -12.08
CA SER A 324 -5.16 -4.28 -13.33
C SER A 324 -4.50 -3.52 -14.48
N ASN A 325 -4.72 -3.97 -15.71
CA ASN A 325 -4.44 -3.23 -16.95
C ASN A 325 -5.70 -2.94 -17.78
N SER A 326 -6.86 -2.93 -17.11
CA SER A 326 -8.16 -2.83 -17.76
C SER A 326 -8.27 -1.61 -18.69
N PRO A 327 -8.95 -1.74 -19.85
CA PRO A 327 -9.18 -0.63 -20.79
C PRO A 327 -10.06 0.50 -20.23
N GLY A 328 -10.59 0.36 -19.01
CA GLY A 328 -11.28 1.44 -18.31
C GLY A 328 -12.22 0.99 -17.20
N PRO A 329 -12.82 1.95 -16.48
CA PRO A 329 -13.76 1.66 -15.40
C PRO A 329 -15.12 1.16 -15.87
N ARG A 330 -15.69 0.28 -15.06
CA ARG A 330 -17.06 -0.23 -15.16
C ARG A 330 -17.93 0.49 -14.14
N ARG A 331 -19.21 0.70 -14.50
CA ARG A 331 -20.21 1.21 -13.55
C ARG A 331 -20.78 0.05 -12.77
N LEU A 332 -20.99 0.24 -11.47
CA LEU A 332 -21.89 -0.64 -10.72
C LEU A 332 -23.26 -0.67 -11.42
N PRO A 333 -23.89 -1.85 -11.56
CA PRO A 333 -25.27 -1.92 -12.04
C PRO A 333 -26.12 -1.03 -11.15
N SER A 334 -26.55 0.12 -11.69
CA SER A 334 -27.33 1.06 -10.89
C SER A 334 -28.61 0.37 -10.41
N LEU A 335 -28.93 0.49 -9.12
CA LEU A 335 -30.20 0.00 -8.57
C LEU A 335 -31.41 0.61 -9.30
N THR A 336 -31.24 1.69 -10.07
CA THR A 336 -32.27 2.21 -10.98
C THR A 336 -32.69 1.22 -12.07
N GLY A 337 -31.78 0.37 -12.58
CA GLY A 337 -32.12 -0.66 -13.56
C GLY A 337 -32.96 -1.78 -12.95
N TYR A 338 -32.58 -2.25 -11.76
CA TYR A 338 -33.35 -3.24 -11.00
C TYR A 338 -34.63 -2.66 -10.41
N GLY A 339 -34.61 -1.40 -9.96
CA GLY A 339 -35.78 -0.69 -9.46
C GLY A 339 -36.83 -0.49 -10.54
N LEU A 340 -36.41 -0.19 -11.77
CA LEU A 340 -37.31 -0.15 -12.92
C LEU A 340 -37.87 -1.54 -13.24
N LEU A 341 -37.04 -2.59 -13.20
CA LEU A 341 -37.48 -3.97 -13.42
C LEU A 341 -38.48 -4.43 -12.35
N VAL A 342 -38.20 -4.16 -11.07
CA VAL A 342 -39.08 -4.46 -9.93
C VAL A 342 -40.37 -3.67 -10.03
N LEU A 343 -40.31 -2.38 -10.40
CA LEU A 343 -41.49 -1.55 -10.64
C LEU A 343 -42.34 -2.11 -11.78
N ILE A 344 -41.72 -2.55 -12.88
CA ILE A 344 -42.40 -3.21 -14.01
C ILE A 344 -43.08 -4.50 -13.54
N ILE A 345 -42.38 -5.36 -12.77
CA ILE A 345 -42.94 -6.61 -12.23
C ILE A 345 -44.15 -6.30 -11.32
N LEU A 346 -44.04 -5.31 -10.44
CA LEU A 346 -45.12 -4.90 -9.54
C LEU A 346 -46.33 -4.36 -10.31
N LEU A 347 -46.11 -3.55 -11.35
CA LEU A 347 -47.19 -3.04 -12.20
C LEU A 347 -47.89 -4.16 -12.97
N VAL A 348 -47.13 -5.14 -13.49
CA VAL A 348 -47.69 -6.33 -14.17
C VAL A 348 -48.54 -7.17 -13.21
N LEU A 349 -48.04 -7.43 -12.00
CA LEU A 349 -48.78 -8.18 -10.97
C LEU A 349 -50.07 -7.46 -10.53
N ALA A 350 -50.01 -6.13 -10.40
CA ALA A 350 -51.18 -5.31 -10.10
C ALA A 350 -52.22 -5.39 -11.24
N ALA A 351 -51.78 -5.29 -12.50
CA ALA A 351 -52.65 -5.40 -13.67
C ALA A 351 -53.32 -6.79 -13.76
N ILE A 352 -52.55 -7.87 -13.53
CA ILE A 352 -53.09 -9.24 -13.49
C ILE A 352 -54.16 -9.36 -12.40
N THR A 353 -53.91 -8.80 -11.21
CA THR A 353 -54.85 -8.85 -10.08
C THR A 353 -56.17 -8.14 -10.43
N VAL A 354 -56.11 -6.98 -11.10
CA VAL A 354 -57.30 -6.26 -11.58
C VAL A 354 -58.07 -7.09 -12.62
N ILE A 355 -57.38 -7.71 -13.57
CA ILE A 355 -57.99 -8.55 -14.61
C ILE A 355 -58.68 -9.77 -13.98
N VAL A 356 -58.02 -10.45 -13.04
CA VAL A 356 -58.56 -11.62 -12.34
C VAL A 356 -59.79 -11.23 -11.52
N ARG A 357 -59.75 -10.10 -10.80
CA ARG A 357 -60.88 -9.59 -10.03
C ARG A 357 -62.08 -9.27 -10.92
N LYS A 358 -61.85 -8.56 -12.03
CA LYS A 358 -62.90 -8.23 -13.00
C LYS A 358 -63.53 -9.48 -13.64
N ARG A 359 -62.74 -10.52 -13.92
CA ARG A 359 -63.28 -11.80 -14.42
C ARG A 359 -64.09 -12.55 -13.37
N ARG A 360 -63.68 -12.50 -12.10
CA ARG A 360 -64.43 -13.10 -10.99
C ARG A 360 -65.80 -12.44 -10.80
N ASP A 361 -65.84 -11.11 -10.86
CA ASP A 361 -67.10 -10.34 -10.72
C ASP A 361 -68.08 -10.67 -11.86
N VAL A 362 -67.59 -10.86 -13.09
CA VAL A 362 -68.43 -11.30 -14.22
C VAL A 362 -68.97 -12.71 -14.03
N MET A 363 -68.20 -13.64 -13.45
CA MET A 363 -68.68 -15.01 -13.19
C MET A 363 -69.66 -15.11 -12.03
N THR A 364 -69.66 -14.17 -11.08
CA THR A 364 -70.64 -14.14 -9.97
C THR A 364 -71.96 -13.46 -10.31
N THR A 365 -72.07 -12.87 -11.52
CA THR A 365 -73.27 -12.12 -11.96
C THR A 365 -74.07 -12.89 -13.03
N VAL A 366 -73.70 -14.15 -13.30
CA VAL A 366 -74.42 -15.11 -14.15
C VAL A 366 -74.88 -16.24 -13.25
#